data_AF-A0A972SQ44-F1
#
_entry.id   AF-A0A972SQ44-F1
#
_cell.length_a   1.000
_cell.length_b   1.000
_cell.length_c   1.000
_cell.angle_alpha   90.00
_cell.angle_beta   90.00
_cell.angle_gamma   90.00
#
_symmetry.space_group_name_H-M   'P 1'
#
loop_
_entity.id
_entity.type
_entity.pdbx_description
1 polymer ?
#
loop_
_entity_poly.entity_id
_entity_poly.type
_entity_poly.pdbx_seq_one_letter_code
_entity_poly.pdbx_strand_id
1 'polypeptide(L)'
;MTIEPLQLKLSCTRKSKTKSELERDLTNILTSNPDISFYALANELGVTYLRLKSLFPELAVELRKRREMRVRKRKWRRLLGIGRALLVVKRQLAEEGRVFNKWNVHARTGILIRQDQVEERLFQWVRQRQSS
;
A
#
# COMPACT_ATOMS: atom_id res chain seq x y z
N MET A 1 12.34 24.71 56.63
CA MET A 1 11.80 24.94 55.27
C MET A 1 10.92 23.75 54.93
N THR A 2 9.61 23.92 55.07
CA THR A 2 8.60 22.90 54.76
C THR A 2 8.30 22.96 53.26
N ILE A 3 8.57 21.87 52.55
CA ILE A 3 8.22 21.73 51.13
C ILE A 3 6.82 21.10 51.10
N GLU A 4 5.81 21.89 50.75
CA GLU A 4 4.47 21.35 50.47
C GLU A 4 4.50 20.55 49.16
N PRO A 5 3.92 19.34 49.12
CA PRO A 5 3.80 18.60 47.87
C PRO A 5 2.70 19.22 46.99
N LEU A 6 3.12 19.75 45.84
CA LEU A 6 2.25 20.18 44.73
C LEU A 6 1.29 19.05 44.33
N GLN A 7 0.02 19.20 44.67
CA GLN A 7 -1.04 18.32 44.18
C GLN A 7 -1.28 18.57 42.69
N LEU A 8 -0.71 17.72 41.84
CA LEU A 8 -1.03 17.64 40.41
C LEU A 8 -2.46 17.09 40.24
N LYS A 9 -3.45 18.00 40.19
CA LYS A 9 -4.81 17.69 39.72
C LYS A 9 -4.79 17.42 38.22
N LEU A 10 -4.54 16.18 37.82
CA LEU A 10 -4.78 15.71 36.46
C LEU A 10 -6.29 15.47 36.27
N SER A 11 -7.07 16.54 36.06
CA SER A 11 -8.44 16.40 35.57
C SER A 11 -8.43 16.18 34.05
N CYS A 12 -8.07 14.96 33.62
CA CYS A 12 -8.25 14.55 32.23
C CYS A 12 -9.70 14.10 32.01
N THR A 13 -10.64 15.04 31.92
CA THR A 13 -12.01 14.75 31.49
C THR A 13 -12.08 14.84 29.96
N ARG A 14 -11.40 13.94 29.24
CA ARG A 14 -11.71 13.74 27.81
C ARG A 14 -13.06 13.02 27.76
N LYS A 15 -14.14 13.79 27.56
CA LYS A 15 -15.47 13.24 27.25
C LYS A 15 -15.31 12.29 26.06
N SER A 16 -15.52 11.02 26.34
CA SER A 16 -15.44 9.95 25.37
C SER A 16 -16.55 10.16 24.34
N LYS A 17 -16.19 10.42 23.07
CA LYS A 17 -17.16 10.56 21.97
C LYS A 17 -18.14 9.39 21.96
N THR A 18 -19.42 9.71 21.75
CA THR A 18 -20.48 8.70 21.64
C THR A 18 -20.41 8.01 20.27
N LYS A 19 -21.07 6.84 20.13
CA LYS A 19 -21.06 6.08 18.87
C LYS A 19 -21.68 6.89 17.72
N SER A 20 -22.75 7.63 17.99
CA SER A 20 -23.44 8.48 17.01
C SER A 20 -22.61 9.67 16.55
N GLU A 21 -21.83 10.28 17.44
CA GLU A 21 -20.85 11.32 17.06
C GLU A 21 -19.76 10.75 16.14
N LEU A 22 -19.26 9.55 16.44
CA LEU A 22 -18.27 8.87 15.59
C LEU A 22 -18.83 8.52 14.21
N GLU A 23 -20.10 8.10 14.10
CA GLU A 23 -20.74 7.78 12.81
C GLU A 23 -20.84 9.00 11.88
N ARG A 24 -21.17 10.17 12.42
CA ARG A 24 -21.19 11.43 11.65
C ARG A 24 -19.80 11.80 11.15
N ASP A 25 -18.81 11.78 12.04
CA ASP A 25 -17.42 12.09 11.68
C ASP A 25 -16.86 11.08 10.67
N LEU A 26 -17.16 9.78 10.84
CA LEU A 26 -16.78 8.71 9.91
C LEU A 26 -17.27 8.99 8.50
N THR A 27 -18.52 9.43 8.35
CA THR A 27 -19.12 9.68 7.05
C THR A 27 -18.42 10.83 6.35
N ASN A 28 -18.17 11.94 7.07
CA ASN A 28 -17.45 13.10 6.53
C ASN A 28 -16.01 12.76 6.11
N ILE A 29 -15.29 12.01 6.93
CA ILE A 29 -13.89 11.61 6.64
C ILE A 29 -13.84 10.63 5.47
N LEU A 30 -14.73 9.64 5.41
CA LEU A 30 -14.75 8.67 4.31
C LEU A 30 -15.17 9.31 2.98
N THR A 31 -15.97 10.37 3.01
CA THR A 31 -16.36 11.09 1.79
C THR A 31 -15.21 11.94 1.26
N SER A 32 -14.49 12.63 2.15
CA SER A 32 -13.34 13.47 1.79
C SER A 32 -12.08 12.65 1.46
N ASN A 33 -11.89 11.51 2.13
CA ASN A 33 -10.74 10.63 1.97
C ASN A 33 -11.18 9.15 1.93
N PRO A 34 -11.75 8.68 0.81
CA PRO A 34 -12.30 7.32 0.68
C PRO A 34 -11.23 6.22 0.78
N ASP A 35 -9.98 6.63 0.71
CA ASP A 35 -8.80 5.78 0.64
C ASP A 35 -8.04 5.68 1.96
N ILE A 36 -8.53 6.33 3.02
CA ILE A 36 -7.94 6.33 4.35
C ILE A 36 -7.81 4.91 4.91
N SER A 37 -6.70 4.65 5.59
CA SER A 37 -6.53 3.37 6.30
C SER A 37 -7.34 3.38 7.60
N PHE A 38 -7.85 2.23 8.02
CA PHE A 38 -8.61 2.14 9.29
C PHE A 38 -7.80 2.62 10.51
N TYR A 39 -6.46 2.48 10.47
CA TYR A 39 -5.58 3.01 11.51
C TYR A 39 -5.49 4.54 11.49
N ALA A 40 -5.33 5.13 10.30
CA ALA A 40 -5.35 6.59 10.13
C ALA A 40 -6.71 7.18 10.50
N LEU A 41 -7.81 6.48 10.16
CA LEU A 41 -9.17 6.84 10.53
C LEU A 41 -9.35 6.90 12.05
N ALA A 42 -8.81 5.94 12.80
CA ALA A 42 -8.85 5.97 14.26
C ALA A 42 -8.09 7.19 14.84
N ASN A 43 -6.94 7.51 14.26
CA ASN A 43 -6.15 8.68 14.67
C ASN A 43 -6.87 9.99 14.38
N GLU A 44 -7.49 10.15 13.20
CA GLU A 44 -8.27 11.35 12.87
C GLU A 44 -9.49 11.52 13.79
N LEU A 45 -10.12 10.42 14.17
CA LEU A 45 -11.27 10.43 15.09
C LEU A 45 -10.85 10.63 16.56
N GLY A 46 -9.56 10.60 16.88
CA GLY A 46 -9.03 10.73 18.24
C GLY A 46 -9.37 9.54 19.14
N VAL A 47 -9.57 8.36 18.56
CA VAL A 47 -9.90 7.12 19.27
C VAL A 47 -8.82 6.06 19.05
N THR A 48 -8.70 5.11 19.99
CA THR A 48 -7.76 4.01 19.79
C THR A 48 -8.26 3.07 18.69
N TYR A 49 -7.32 2.48 17.95
CA TYR A 49 -7.62 1.51 16.90
C TYR A 49 -8.51 0.36 17.40
N LEU A 50 -8.22 -0.18 18.59
CA LEU A 50 -8.99 -1.28 19.19
C LEU A 50 -10.43 -0.86 19.48
N ARG A 51 -10.62 0.36 19.98
CA ARG A 51 -11.95 0.90 20.26
C ARG A 51 -12.74 1.11 18.97
N LEU A 52 -12.14 1.72 17.96
CA LEU A 52 -12.81 1.90 16.66
C LEU A 52 -13.18 0.55 16.03
N LYS A 53 -12.27 -0.43 16.10
CA LYS A 53 -12.50 -1.79 15.59
C LYS A 53 -13.61 -2.51 16.34
N SER A 54 -13.71 -2.32 17.65
CA SER A 54 -14.79 -2.90 18.46
C SER A 54 -16.15 -2.29 18.11
N LEU A 55 -16.19 -0.99 17.82
CA LEU A 55 -17.44 -0.28 17.48
C LEU A 55 -17.88 -0.50 16.03
N PHE A 56 -16.93 -0.65 15.11
CA PHE A 56 -17.18 -0.78 13.66
C PHE A 56 -16.33 -1.90 13.04
N PRO A 57 -16.59 -3.17 13.40
CA PRO A 57 -15.78 -4.30 12.92
C PRO A 57 -15.91 -4.52 11.41
N GLU A 58 -17.09 -4.34 10.85
CA GLU A 58 -17.35 -4.51 9.41
C GLU A 58 -16.58 -3.49 8.57
N LEU A 59 -16.57 -2.22 9.00
CA LEU A 59 -15.81 -1.15 8.36
C LEU A 59 -14.30 -1.45 8.37
N ALA A 60 -13.79 -2.02 9.46
CA ALA A 60 -12.39 -2.42 9.56
C ALA A 60 -12.02 -3.49 8.51
N VAL A 61 -12.88 -4.47 8.33
CA VAL A 61 -12.71 -5.53 7.32
C VAL A 61 -12.79 -4.94 5.92
N GLU A 62 -13.75 -4.06 5.67
CA GLU A 62 -13.95 -3.46 4.36
C GLU A 62 -12.76 -2.61 3.93
N LEU A 63 -12.33 -1.66 4.75
CA LEU A 63 -11.19 -0.79 4.43
C LEU A 63 -9.90 -1.59 4.25
N ARG A 64 -9.72 -2.67 5.04
CA ARG A 64 -8.61 -3.62 4.84
C ARG A 64 -8.68 -4.28 3.47
N LYS A 65 -9.83 -4.85 3.09
CA LYS A 65 -10.03 -5.49 1.76
C LYS A 65 -9.78 -4.49 0.63
N ARG A 66 -10.31 -3.27 0.74
CA ARG A 66 -10.08 -2.19 -0.25
C ARG A 66 -8.58 -1.87 -0.40
N ARG A 67 -7.85 -1.78 0.71
CA ARG A 67 -6.40 -1.55 0.69
C ARG A 67 -5.64 -2.72 0.05
N GLU A 68 -5.96 -3.95 0.42
CA GLU A 68 -5.34 -5.15 -0.16
C GLU A 68 -5.56 -5.20 -1.68
N MET A 69 -6.78 -4.91 -2.15
CA MET A 69 -7.09 -4.83 -3.57
C MET A 69 -6.30 -3.72 -4.28
N ARG A 70 -6.14 -2.55 -3.67
CA ARG A 70 -5.30 -1.46 -4.22
C ARG A 70 -3.83 -1.86 -4.30
N VAL A 71 -3.29 -2.46 -3.25
CA VAL A 71 -1.89 -2.96 -3.24
C VAL A 71 -1.69 -4.00 -4.34
N ARG A 72 -2.62 -4.96 -4.48
CA ARG A 72 -2.60 -5.93 -5.59
C ARG A 72 -2.64 -5.24 -6.95
N LYS A 73 -3.58 -4.31 -7.18
CA LYS A 73 -3.67 -3.53 -8.43
C LYS A 73 -2.39 -2.75 -8.73
N ARG A 74 -1.77 -2.12 -7.72
CA ARG A 74 -0.50 -1.38 -7.89
C ARG A 74 0.65 -2.33 -8.24
N LYS A 75 0.73 -3.49 -7.58
CA LYS A 75 1.72 -4.53 -7.91
C LYS A 75 1.54 -5.03 -9.34
N TRP A 76 0.31 -5.32 -9.75
CA TRP A 76 -0.01 -5.71 -11.14
C TRP A 76 0.37 -4.63 -12.16
N ARG A 77 0.03 -3.36 -11.92
CA ARG A 77 0.45 -2.26 -12.79
C ARG A 77 1.96 -2.13 -12.91
N ARG A 78 2.69 -2.28 -11.81
CA ARG A 78 4.16 -2.29 -11.82
C ARG A 78 4.71 -3.42 -12.68
N LEU A 79 4.18 -4.64 -12.51
CA LEU A 79 4.60 -5.80 -13.30
C LEU A 79 4.30 -5.62 -14.79
N LEU A 80 3.14 -5.06 -15.14
CA LEU A 80 2.81 -4.71 -16.53
C LEU A 80 3.80 -3.68 -17.10
N GLY A 81 4.18 -2.67 -16.32
CA GLY A 81 5.19 -1.68 -16.70
C GLY A 81 6.55 -2.33 -16.98
N ILE A 82 7.02 -3.21 -16.08
CA ILE A 82 8.26 -3.98 -16.27
C ILE A 82 8.15 -4.85 -17.53
N GLY A 83 7.02 -5.55 -17.73
CA GLY A 83 6.82 -6.41 -18.90
C GLY A 83 6.89 -5.63 -20.22
N ARG A 84 6.30 -4.43 -20.27
CA ARG A 84 6.40 -3.53 -21.43
C ARG A 84 7.84 -3.09 -21.68
N ALA A 85 8.57 -2.70 -20.64
CA ALA A 85 9.97 -2.32 -20.77
C ALA A 85 10.83 -3.48 -21.31
N LEU A 86 10.62 -4.70 -20.80
CA LEU A 86 11.32 -5.90 -21.27
C LEU A 86 11.04 -6.20 -22.74
N LEU A 87 9.81 -5.98 -23.24
CA LEU A 87 9.50 -6.16 -24.66
C LEU A 87 10.24 -5.16 -25.55
N VAL A 88 10.33 -3.90 -25.12
CA VAL A 88 11.10 -2.87 -25.85
C VAL A 88 12.57 -3.26 -25.90
N VAL A 89 13.15 -3.68 -24.77
CA VAL A 89 14.55 -4.13 -24.69
C VAL A 89 14.79 -5.35 -25.57
N LYS A 90 13.85 -6.31 -25.60
CA LYS A 90 13.94 -7.47 -26.48
C LYS A 90 14.06 -7.09 -27.94
N ARG A 91 13.25 -6.12 -28.40
CA ARG A 91 13.30 -5.61 -29.77
C ARG A 91 14.64 -4.91 -30.07
N GLN A 92 15.06 -4.02 -29.18
CA GLN A 92 16.35 -3.31 -29.32
C GLN A 92 17.54 -4.27 -29.37
N LEU A 93 17.57 -5.29 -28.50
CA LEU A 93 18.63 -6.29 -28.53
C LEU A 93 18.60 -7.10 -29.83
N ALA A 94 17.43 -7.44 -30.35
CA ALA A 94 17.31 -8.14 -31.63
C ALA A 94 17.81 -7.28 -32.80
N GLU A 95 17.49 -5.99 -32.83
CA GLU A 95 17.99 -5.03 -33.83
C GLU A 95 19.52 -4.91 -33.80
N GLU A 96 20.14 -5.09 -32.63
CA GLU A 96 21.60 -5.09 -32.45
C GLU A 96 22.26 -6.46 -32.64
N GLY A 97 21.50 -7.51 -32.98
CA GLY A 97 22.02 -8.89 -33.06
C GLY A 97 22.44 -9.48 -31.70
N ARG A 98 21.95 -8.93 -30.60
CA ARG A 98 22.22 -9.40 -29.23
C ARG A 98 21.12 -10.32 -28.71
N VAL A 99 21.51 -11.31 -27.91
CA VAL A 99 20.57 -12.24 -27.28
C VAL A 99 19.81 -11.57 -26.13
N PHE A 100 18.50 -11.80 -26.06
CA PHE A 100 17.68 -11.42 -24.90
C PHE A 100 17.97 -12.33 -23.70
N ASN A 101 18.94 -11.93 -22.86
CA ASN A 101 19.31 -12.61 -21.61
C ASN A 101 19.36 -11.61 -20.44
N LYS A 102 19.43 -12.12 -19.20
CA LYS A 102 19.39 -11.28 -17.98
C LYS A 102 20.50 -10.23 -17.94
N TRP A 103 21.69 -10.59 -18.40
CA TRP A 103 22.85 -9.70 -18.42
C TRP A 103 22.62 -8.50 -19.35
N ASN A 104 22.20 -8.76 -20.59
CA ASN A 104 21.92 -7.72 -21.58
C ASN A 104 20.73 -6.84 -21.15
N VAL A 105 19.70 -7.43 -20.53
CA VAL A 105 18.58 -6.65 -19.98
C VAL A 105 19.04 -5.73 -18.84
N HIS A 106 19.84 -6.25 -17.91
CA HIS A 106 20.38 -5.46 -16.81
C HIS A 106 21.26 -4.32 -17.32
N ALA A 107 22.17 -4.61 -18.26
CA ALA A 107 23.02 -3.60 -18.88
C ALA A 107 22.22 -2.47 -19.55
N ARG A 108 21.03 -2.79 -20.09
CA ARG A 108 20.19 -1.82 -20.81
C ARG A 108 19.26 -0.99 -19.92
N THR A 109 18.75 -1.59 -18.85
CA THR A 109 17.65 -1.03 -18.05
C THR A 109 18.00 -0.77 -16.60
N GLY A 110 19.13 -1.29 -16.12
CA GLY A 110 19.46 -1.36 -14.69
C GLY A 110 18.54 -2.30 -13.90
N ILE A 111 17.62 -3.03 -14.54
CA ILE A 111 16.69 -3.93 -13.86
C ILE A 111 17.40 -5.26 -13.59
N LEU A 112 17.62 -5.56 -12.32
CA LEU A 112 18.12 -6.86 -11.89
C LEU A 112 16.96 -7.85 -11.73
N ILE A 113 16.96 -8.90 -12.55
CA ILE A 113 15.95 -9.96 -12.52
C ILE A 113 16.40 -11.05 -11.54
N ARG A 114 15.78 -11.10 -10.37
CA ARG A 114 16.10 -12.04 -9.30
C ARG A 114 15.47 -13.40 -9.56
N GLN A 115 16.21 -14.49 -9.33
CA GLN A 115 15.70 -15.86 -9.39
C GLN A 115 14.56 -16.06 -8.39
N ASP A 116 13.60 -16.92 -8.74
CA ASP A 116 12.43 -17.32 -7.94
C ASP A 116 11.43 -16.22 -7.59
N GLN A 117 11.52 -15.07 -8.26
CA GLN A 117 10.57 -13.98 -8.09
C GLN A 117 9.62 -13.86 -9.30
N VAL A 118 8.60 -13.03 -9.12
CA VAL A 118 7.58 -12.77 -10.17
C VAL A 118 8.25 -12.16 -11.41
N GLU A 119 9.33 -11.43 -11.20
CA GLU A 119 10.21 -10.84 -12.20
C GLU A 119 10.86 -11.90 -13.10
N GLU A 120 11.30 -13.03 -12.54
CA GLU A 120 11.86 -14.14 -13.32
C GLU A 120 10.80 -14.77 -14.22
N ARG A 121 9.61 -15.05 -13.66
CA ARG A 121 8.50 -15.62 -14.45
C ARG A 121 8.07 -14.68 -15.57
N LEU A 122 8.00 -13.38 -15.28
CA LEU A 122 7.71 -12.35 -16.28
C LEU A 122 8.79 -12.30 -17.36
N PHE A 123 10.07 -12.38 -16.98
CA PHE A 123 11.18 -12.43 -17.92
C PHE A 123 11.10 -13.64 -18.85
N GLN A 124 10.88 -14.84 -18.31
CA GLN A 124 10.72 -16.07 -19.10
C GLN A 124 9.52 -15.97 -20.03
N TRP A 125 8.39 -15.42 -19.56
CA TRP A 125 7.22 -15.20 -20.39
C TRP A 125 7.50 -14.23 -21.56
N VAL A 126 8.19 -13.11 -21.31
CA VAL A 126 8.61 -12.18 -22.39
C VAL A 126 9.59 -12.85 -23.36
N ARG A 127 10.52 -13.66 -22.84
CA ARG A 127 11.49 -14.41 -23.67
C ARG A 127 10.78 -15.37 -24.63
N GLN A 128 9.79 -16.11 -24.13
CA GLN A 128 9.03 -17.11 -24.90
C GLN A 128 8.04 -16.50 -25.90
N ARG A 129 7.60 -15.25 -25.72
CA ARG A 129 6.74 -14.57 -26.69
C ARG A 129 7.47 -14.37 -28.02
N GLN A 130 7.06 -15.08 -29.06
CA GLN A 130 7.51 -14.75 -30.42
C GLN A 130 6.96 -13.36 -30.79
N SER A 131 7.78 -12.59 -31.48
CA SER A 131 7.44 -11.26 -31.98
C SER A 131 6.14 -11.37 -32.79
N SER A 132 5.02 -10.94 -32.21
CA SER A 132 3.80 -10.63 -32.97
C SER A 132 3.94 -9.26 -33.60
#